data_AF-A0A3D5B3K6-F1
#
_entry.id   AF-A0A3D5B3K6-F1
#
_cell.length_a   1.000
_cell.length_b   1.000
_cell.length_c   1.000
_cell.angle_alpha   90.00
_cell.angle_beta   90.00
_cell.angle_gamma   90.00
#
_symmetry.space_group_name_H-M   'P 1'
#
loop_
_entity.id
_entity.type
_entity.pdbx_description
1 polymer ?
#
loop_
_entity_poly.entity_id
_entity_poly.type
_entity_poly.pdbx_seq_one_letter_code
_entity_poly.pdbx_strand_id
1 'polypeptide(L)'
;EEEDSHLGDFIEDTTAAHPDEIAEQGMVKEQLMQVLSTLTPREEKVIRMRYGLDDNRQRTLEEVGQAFGVTRERIRQIEAKALRKLRHPKRKDKLRGFLDK
;
A
#
# COMPACT_ATOMS: atom_id res chain seq x y z
N GLU A 1 32.20 -12.06 -41.90
CA GLU A 1 30.89 -12.69 -42.15
C GLU A 1 30.58 -13.51 -40.90
N GLU A 2 29.50 -13.36 -40.16
CA GLU A 2 28.44 -12.36 -40.01
C GLU A 2 28.09 -12.43 -38.52
N GLU A 3 27.91 -11.27 -37.88
CA GLU A 3 27.41 -11.17 -36.50
C GLU A 3 25.97 -11.71 -36.47
N ASP A 4 25.81 -12.99 -36.17
CA ASP A 4 24.50 -13.64 -36.03
C ASP A 4 23.89 -13.31 -34.64
N SER A 5 23.88 -12.02 -34.31
CA SER A 5 23.09 -11.48 -33.22
C SER A 5 21.65 -11.40 -33.71
N HIS A 6 20.95 -12.53 -33.62
CA HIS A 6 19.55 -12.63 -33.96
C HIS A 6 18.74 -11.54 -33.24
N LEU A 7 17.93 -10.82 -34.01
CA LEU A 7 17.00 -9.75 -33.60
C LEU A 7 16.06 -10.11 -32.42
N GLY A 8 16.06 -11.38 -31.99
CA GLY A 8 15.32 -11.90 -30.83
C GLY A 8 16.03 -11.73 -29.48
N ASP A 9 17.33 -11.37 -29.45
CA ASP A 9 18.09 -11.15 -28.19
C ASP A 9 17.94 -9.72 -27.64
N PHE A 10 17.18 -8.87 -28.33
CA PHE A 10 16.87 -7.48 -27.94
C PHE A 10 15.40 -7.25 -27.55
N ILE A 11 14.64 -8.32 -27.31
CA ILE A 11 13.31 -8.17 -26.72
C ILE A 11 13.47 -8.03 -25.22
N GLU A 12 13.63 -6.79 -24.75
CA GLU A 12 13.49 -6.43 -23.34
C GLU A 12 12.11 -6.93 -22.90
N ASP A 13 12.10 -7.91 -21.99
CA ASP A 13 10.86 -8.44 -21.42
C ASP A 13 10.26 -7.38 -20.48
N THR A 14 9.52 -6.46 -21.07
CA THR A 14 8.80 -5.38 -20.38
C THR A 14 7.67 -5.89 -19.48
N THR A 15 7.44 -7.20 -19.40
CA THR A 15 6.40 -7.81 -18.55
C THR A 15 6.92 -8.33 -17.22
N ALA A 16 8.23 -8.58 -17.11
CA ALA A 16 8.87 -8.96 -15.86
C ALA A 16 9.29 -7.70 -15.10
N ALA A 17 8.65 -7.42 -13.97
CA ALA A 17 9.06 -6.33 -13.08
C ALA A 17 10.55 -6.47 -12.77
N HIS A 18 11.33 -5.41 -13.00
CA HIS A 18 12.77 -5.44 -12.79
C HIS A 18 13.06 -5.77 -11.31
N PRO A 19 14.13 -6.51 -10.97
CA PRO A 19 14.47 -6.81 -9.58
C PRO A 19 14.53 -5.57 -8.68
N ASP A 20 14.96 -4.44 -9.25
CA ASP A 20 14.99 -3.14 -8.59
C ASP A 20 13.59 -2.60 -8.28
N GLU A 21 12.61 -2.78 -9.19
CA GLU A 21 11.21 -2.40 -8.98
C GLU A 21 10.54 -3.29 -7.92
N ILE A 22 10.84 -4.60 -7.93
CA ILE A 22 10.36 -5.54 -6.91
C ILE A 22 10.92 -5.17 -5.53
N ALA A 23 12.21 -4.82 -5.45
CA ALA A 23 12.85 -4.37 -4.22
C ALA A 23 12.23 -3.05 -3.72
N GLU A 24 12.00 -2.08 -4.60
CA GLU A 24 11.38 -0.80 -4.27
C GLU A 24 9.95 -0.98 -3.74
N GLN A 25 9.13 -1.82 -4.40
CA GLN A 25 7.79 -2.15 -3.93
C GLN A 25 7.79 -2.83 -2.55
N GLY A 26 8.75 -3.72 -2.30
CA GLY A 26 8.94 -4.37 -1.00
C GLY A 26 9.25 -3.36 0.11
N MET A 27 10.17 -2.42 -0.14
CA MET A 27 10.55 -1.38 0.82
C MET A 27 9.38 -0.46 1.17
N VAL A 28 8.60 -0.03 0.17
CA VAL A 28 7.40 0.81 0.37
C VAL A 28 6.37 0.10 1.25
N LYS A 29 6.13 -1.19 0.99
CA LYS A 29 5.18 -2.00 1.77
C LYS A 29 5.62 -2.16 3.23
N GLU A 30 6.89 -2.43 3.48
CA GLU A 30 7.42 -2.59 4.84
C GLU A 30 7.26 -1.32 5.66
N GLN A 31 7.61 -0.17 5.08
CA GLN A 31 7.44 1.11 5.77
C GLN A 31 5.98 1.48 5.99
N LEU A 32 5.10 1.20 5.02
CA LEU A 32 3.67 1.37 5.21
C LEU A 32 3.19 0.55 6.42
N MET A 33 3.63 -0.70 6.56
CA MET A 33 3.33 -1.52 7.74
C MET A 33 3.89 -0.92 9.04
N GLN A 34 5.11 -0.38 9.03
CA GLN A 34 5.69 0.30 10.20
C GLN A 34 4.91 1.56 10.59
N VAL A 35 4.36 2.30 9.64
CA VAL A 35 3.55 3.48 9.96
C VAL A 35 2.18 3.06 10.47
N LEU A 36 1.56 2.04 9.87
CA LEU A 36 0.26 1.53 10.29
C LEU A 36 0.30 0.92 11.70
N SER A 37 1.41 0.30 12.11
CA SER A 37 1.58 -0.23 13.47
C SER A 37 1.56 0.86 14.56
N THR A 38 1.70 2.13 14.19
CA THR A 38 1.55 3.27 15.12
C THR A 38 0.10 3.68 15.36
N LEU A 39 -0.86 3.10 14.64
CA LEU A 39 -2.28 3.25 14.89
C LEU A 39 -2.73 2.28 15.98
N THR A 40 -3.96 2.45 16.48
CA THR A 40 -4.54 1.41 17.34
C THR A 40 -4.84 0.15 16.51
N PRO A 41 -4.84 -1.06 17.10
CA PRO A 41 -5.08 -2.31 16.36
C PRO A 41 -6.39 -2.28 15.54
N ARG A 42 -7.41 -1.59 16.06
CA ARG A 42 -8.71 -1.43 15.39
C ARG A 42 -8.63 -0.45 14.21
N GLU A 43 -7.93 0.66 14.35
CA GLU A 43 -7.72 1.63 13.26
C GLU A 43 -6.87 1.01 12.14
N GLU A 44 -5.78 0.32 12.51
CA GLU A 44 -4.91 -0.39 11.57
C GLU A 44 -5.69 -1.41 10.75
N LYS A 45 -6.46 -2.29 11.41
CA LYS A 45 -7.25 -3.33 10.73
C LYS A 45 -8.32 -2.75 9.80
N VAL A 46 -8.96 -1.64 10.20
CA VAL A 46 -9.91 -0.93 9.33
C VAL A 46 -9.22 -0.38 8.09
N ILE A 47 -8.05 0.25 8.23
CA ILE A 47 -7.29 0.80 7.11
C ILE A 47 -6.77 -0.31 6.18
N ARG A 48 -6.17 -1.37 6.73
CA ARG A 48 -5.71 -2.53 5.94
C ARG A 48 -6.83 -3.15 5.12
N MET A 49 -7.99 -3.37 5.73
CA MET A 49 -9.16 -3.93 5.07
C MET A 49 -9.79 -2.97 4.04
N ARG A 50 -9.81 -1.67 4.33
CA ARG A 50 -10.40 -0.65 3.44
C ARG A 50 -9.60 -0.51 2.15
N TYR A 51 -8.27 -0.50 2.24
CA TYR A 51 -7.38 -0.30 1.11
C TYR A 51 -6.82 -1.61 0.52
N GLY A 52 -7.22 -2.77 1.05
CA GLY A 52 -6.78 -4.07 0.53
C GLY A 52 -5.28 -4.32 0.73
N LEU A 53 -4.69 -3.85 1.83
CA LEU A 53 -3.24 -3.94 2.05
C LEU A 53 -2.74 -5.38 2.33
N ASP A 54 -3.65 -6.27 2.75
CA ASP A 54 -3.33 -7.66 3.05
C ASP A 54 -3.71 -8.61 1.89
N ASP A 55 -4.81 -8.35 1.19
CA ASP A 55 -5.42 -9.25 0.18
C ASP A 55 -5.60 -8.61 -1.22
N ASN A 56 -5.02 -7.43 -1.45
CA ASN A 56 -5.20 -6.61 -2.66
C ASN A 56 -6.67 -6.29 -3.01
N ARG A 57 -7.60 -6.50 -2.08
CA ARG A 57 -9.02 -6.27 -2.31
C ARG A 57 -9.54 -5.14 -1.44
N GLN A 58 -9.80 -4.00 -2.08
CA GLN A 58 -10.44 -2.86 -1.42
C GLN A 58 -11.88 -3.23 -1.03
N ARG A 59 -12.29 -2.83 0.17
CA ARG A 59 -13.64 -3.08 0.70
C ARG A 59 -14.36 -1.78 0.98
N THR A 60 -15.65 -1.70 0.69
CA THR A 60 -16.50 -0.54 0.98
C THR A 60 -16.62 -0.26 2.48
N LEU A 61 -17.00 0.95 2.86
CA LEU A 61 -17.27 1.29 4.27
C LEU A 61 -18.36 0.39 4.87
N GLU A 62 -19.31 -0.07 4.04
CA GLU A 62 -20.38 -0.98 4.44
C GLU A 62 -19.87 -2.39 4.67
N GLU A 63 -19.07 -2.94 3.75
CA GLU A 63 -18.44 -4.27 3.91
C GLU A 63 -17.52 -4.31 5.13
N VAL A 64 -16.71 -3.27 5.35
CA VAL A 64 -15.88 -3.15 6.55
C VAL A 64 -16.77 -3.01 7.80
N GLY A 65 -17.86 -2.25 7.71
CA GLY A 65 -18.82 -2.11 8.81
C GLY A 65 -19.41 -3.46 9.23
N GLN A 66 -19.85 -4.25 8.26
CA GLN A 66 -20.38 -5.60 8.48
C GLN A 66 -19.32 -6.51 9.12
N ALA A 67 -18.09 -6.51 8.61
CA ALA A 67 -17.00 -7.33 9.17
C ALA A 67 -16.62 -6.96 10.62
N PHE A 68 -16.85 -5.71 11.03
CA PHE A 68 -16.56 -5.21 12.38
C PHE A 68 -17.79 -5.12 13.30
N GLY A 69 -18.98 -5.51 12.81
CA GLY A 69 -20.23 -5.40 13.55
C GLY A 69 -20.60 -3.96 13.94
N VAL A 70 -20.27 -2.99 13.09
CA VAL A 70 -20.53 -1.56 13.33
C VAL A 70 -21.16 -0.89 12.12
N THR A 71 -21.74 0.29 12.34
CA THR A 71 -22.34 1.06 11.25
C THR A 71 -21.28 1.59 10.27
N ARG A 72 -21.70 1.81 9.03
CA ARG A 72 -20.90 2.49 7.99
C ARG A 72 -20.29 3.80 8.50
N GLU A 73 -21.10 4.63 9.16
CA GLU A 73 -20.65 5.92 9.68
C GLU A 73 -19.58 5.77 10.76
N ARG A 74 -19.65 4.69 11.56
CA ARG A 74 -18.61 4.39 12.53
C ARG A 74 -17.27 4.06 11.86
N ILE A 75 -17.28 3.31 10.76
CA ILE A 75 -16.06 3.06 9.96
C ILE A 75 -15.51 4.35 9.39
N ARG A 76 -16.36 5.22 8.83
CA ARG A 76 -15.96 6.54 8.31
C ARG A 76 -15.25 7.39 9.36
N GLN A 77 -15.77 7.40 10.59
CA GLN A 77 -15.13 8.11 11.71
C GLN A 77 -13.76 7.53 12.09
N ILE A 78 -13.64 6.20 12.12
CA ILE A 78 -12.38 5.52 12.42
C ILE A 78 -11.34 5.83 11.34
N GLU A 79 -11.73 5.75 10.07
CA GLU A 79 -10.89 6.10 8.91
C GLU A 79 -10.40 7.55 9.00
N ALA A 80 -11.31 8.51 9.18
CA ALA A 80 -10.94 9.92 9.32
C ALA A 80 -9.98 10.17 10.49
N LYS A 81 -10.18 9.48 11.62
CA LYS A 81 -9.30 9.57 12.79
C LYS A 81 -7.92 8.97 12.51
N ALA A 82 -7.86 7.82 11.84
CA ALA A 82 -6.61 7.17 11.44
C ALA A 82 -5.83 8.04 10.44
N LEU A 83 -6.48 8.52 9.38
CA LEU A 83 -5.89 9.43 8.40
C LEU A 83 -5.36 10.72 9.04
N ARG A 84 -6.10 11.28 10.00
CA ARG A 84 -5.62 12.45 10.75
C ARG A 84 -4.34 12.15 11.54
N LYS A 85 -4.22 10.96 12.13
CA LYS A 85 -3.00 10.53 12.83
C LYS A 85 -1.83 10.32 11.85
N LEU A 86 -2.10 9.70 10.70
CA LEU A 86 -1.09 9.48 9.65
C LEU A 86 -0.56 10.79 9.05
N ARG A 87 -1.42 11.81 8.93
CA ARG A 87 -1.06 13.15 8.44
C ARG A 87 -0.25 13.99 9.43
N HIS A 88 -0.07 13.54 10.68
CA HIS A 88 0.69 14.29 11.67
C HIS A 88 2.18 14.36 11.26
N PRO A 89 2.87 15.51 11.36
CA PRO A 89 4.24 15.70 10.85
C PRO A 89 5.22 14.59 11.23
N LYS A 90 5.27 14.24 12.53
CA LYS A 90 6.08 13.13 13.05
C LYS A 90 5.94 11.78 12.32
N ARG A 91 4.79 11.51 11.69
CA ARG A 91 4.50 10.29 10.92
C ARG A 91 4.54 10.57 9.41
N LYS A 92 4.11 11.75 8.97
CA LYS A 92 4.18 12.21 7.58
C LYS A 92 5.62 12.22 7.06
N ASP A 93 6.59 12.63 7.88
CA ASP A 93 7.99 12.70 7.47
C ASP A 93 8.57 11.32 7.11
N LYS A 94 8.03 10.24 7.69
CA LYS A 94 8.37 8.86 7.33
C LYS A 94 7.76 8.40 5.99
N LEU A 95 6.64 9.01 5.59
CA LEU A 95 5.94 8.69 4.34
C LEU A 95 6.38 9.57 3.17
N ARG A 96 6.87 10.79 3.45
CA ARG A 96 7.17 11.80 2.42
C ARG A 96 8.34 11.42 1.51
N GLY A 97 9.31 10.67 2.02
CA GLY A 97 10.47 10.21 1.24
C GLY A 97 10.13 9.32 0.04
N PHE A 98 8.89 8.84 -0.08
CA PHE A 98 8.45 7.91 -1.14
C PHE A 98 7.29 8.44 -2.00
N LEU A 99 6.71 9.60 -1.66
CA LEU A 99 5.64 10.24 -2.46
C LEU A 99 6.18 11.28 -3.45
N ASP A 100 7.44 11.71 -3.29
CA ASP A 100 8.09 12.75 -4.08
C ASP A 100 9.09 12.15 -5.11
N LYS A 101 8.94 10.87 -5.49
CA LYS A 101 9.68 10.25 -6.61
C LYS A 101 8.75 9.99 -7.79
#